data_AF-A0A7W9WCV8-F1
#
_entry.id   AF-A0A7W9WCV8-F1
#
_cell.length_a   1.000
_cell.length_b   1.000
_cell.length_c   1.000
_cell.angle_alpha   90.00
_cell.angle_beta   90.00
_cell.angle_gamma   90.00
#
_symmetry.space_group_name_H-M   'P 1'
#
loop_
_entity.id
_entity.type
_entity.pdbx_description
1 polymer ?
#
loop_
_entity_poly.entity_id
_entity_poly.type
_entity_poly.pdbx_seq_one_letter_code
_entity_poly.pdbx_strand_id
1 'polypeptide(L)'
;MPKVSAPTVAFTEPLTSPPRVHHPATLAELLEVAGTRKRIVEAWGVSARTYDTRKRSPGTCTIGELQQLARVLHVSEEELFAVVRAEAAAE
;
A
#
# COMPACT_ATOMS: atom_id res chain seq x y z
N MET A 1 24.12 20.93 -56.12
CA MET A 1 23.29 20.91 -54.89
C MET A 1 23.19 19.47 -54.39
N PRO A 2 23.76 19.11 -53.24
CA PRO A 2 23.59 17.77 -52.70
C PRO A 2 22.29 17.69 -51.87
N LYS A 3 21.50 16.64 -52.14
CA LYS A 3 20.24 16.30 -51.47
C LYS A 3 20.54 15.94 -50.00
N VAL A 4 20.01 16.71 -49.06
CA VAL A 4 20.09 16.41 -47.62
C VAL A 4 19.09 15.29 -47.30
N SER A 5 19.59 14.13 -46.90
CA SER A 5 18.76 13.03 -46.39
C SER A 5 18.24 13.41 -45.00
N ALA A 6 16.93 13.48 -44.84
CA ALA A 6 16.29 13.72 -43.55
C ALA A 6 16.43 12.49 -42.63
N PRO A 7 16.68 12.66 -41.32
CA PRO A 7 16.71 11.55 -40.39
C PRO A 7 15.28 11.12 -40.07
N THR A 8 14.95 9.86 -40.39
CA THR A 8 13.71 9.22 -39.95
C THR A 8 13.78 9.03 -38.44
N VAL A 9 13.07 9.87 -37.68
CA VAL A 9 12.85 9.67 -36.25
C VAL A 9 11.84 8.53 -36.12
N ALA A 10 12.33 7.33 -35.83
CA ALA A 10 11.48 6.23 -35.42
C ALA A 10 10.91 6.56 -34.03
N PHE A 11 9.60 6.79 -33.95
CA PHE A 11 8.87 6.76 -32.70
C PHE A 11 8.97 5.34 -32.13
N THR A 12 9.88 5.13 -31.18
CA THR A 12 9.81 3.97 -30.30
C THR A 12 8.63 4.18 -29.37
N GLU A 13 7.55 3.44 -29.62
CA GLU A 13 6.48 3.26 -28.64
C GLU A 13 7.11 2.90 -27.27
N PRO A 14 6.72 3.55 -26.17
CA PRO A 14 7.19 3.15 -24.87
C PRO A 14 6.60 1.77 -24.55
N LEU A 15 7.40 0.73 -24.76
CA LEU A 15 7.22 -0.52 -24.03
C LEU A 15 7.39 -0.17 -22.55
N THR A 16 6.28 -0.16 -21.81
CA THR A 16 6.12 -0.91 -20.56
C THR A 16 4.85 -0.46 -19.86
N SER A 17 4.09 -1.46 -19.44
CA SER A 17 2.88 -1.39 -18.62
C SER A 17 2.93 -0.27 -17.58
N PRO A 18 1.79 0.36 -17.25
CA PRO A 18 1.74 1.30 -16.13
C PRO A 18 2.37 0.62 -14.91
N PRO A 19 3.13 1.34 -14.06
CA PRO A 19 3.60 0.78 -12.81
C PRO A 19 2.36 0.20 -12.14
N ARG A 20 2.39 -1.10 -11.82
CA ARG A 20 1.37 -1.68 -10.97
C ARG A 20 1.53 -0.94 -9.66
N VAL A 21 0.81 0.17 -9.51
CA VAL A 21 0.69 0.87 -8.26
C VAL A 21 0.03 -0.19 -7.40
N HIS A 22 0.86 -0.84 -6.57
CA HIS A 22 0.36 -1.72 -5.55
C HIS A 22 -0.39 -0.79 -4.59
N HIS A 23 -1.65 -0.53 -4.94
CA HIS A 23 -2.64 -0.02 -4.02
C HIS A 23 -3.09 -1.27 -3.25
N PRO A 24 -2.51 -1.51 -2.06
CA PRO A 24 -2.91 -2.66 -1.28
C PRO A 24 -4.41 -2.58 -1.04
N ALA A 25 -5.11 -3.63 -1.46
CA ALA A 25 -6.56 -3.71 -1.35
C ALA A 25 -7.00 -4.03 0.08
N THR A 26 -6.05 -4.53 0.90
CA THR A 26 -6.31 -5.00 2.27
C THR A 26 -5.26 -4.49 3.25
N LEU A 27 -5.65 -4.43 4.52
CA LEU A 27 -4.73 -4.20 5.63
C LEU A 27 -3.64 -5.27 5.68
N ALA A 28 -3.96 -6.52 5.36
CA ALA A 28 -2.97 -7.60 5.34
C ALA A 28 -1.84 -7.33 4.34
N GLU A 29 -2.18 -6.89 3.12
CA GLU A 29 -1.19 -6.52 2.09
C GLU A 29 -0.35 -5.32 2.53
N LEU A 30 -0.98 -4.29 3.11
CA LEU A 30 -0.26 -3.12 3.68
C LEU A 30 0.81 -3.56 4.69
N LEU A 31 0.43 -4.45 5.60
CA LEU A 31 1.33 -4.94 6.66
C LEU A 31 2.45 -5.82 6.10
N GLU A 32 2.20 -6.57 5.04
CA GLU A 32 3.21 -7.41 4.39
C GLU A 32 4.26 -6.60 3.64
N VAL A 33 3.84 -5.52 2.97
CA VAL A 33 4.76 -4.60 2.27
C VAL A 33 5.57 -3.77 3.26
N ALA A 34 4.97 -3.37 4.39
CA ALA A 34 5.63 -2.52 5.38
C ALA A 34 6.77 -3.21 6.14
N GLY A 35 6.78 -4.55 6.18
CA GLY A 35 7.92 -5.33 6.64
C GLY A 35 7.58 -6.43 7.64
N THR A 36 8.53 -6.74 8.51
CA THR A 36 8.39 -7.91 9.39
C THR A 36 7.36 -7.67 10.50
N ARG A 37 6.56 -8.69 10.79
CA ARG A 37 5.62 -8.71 11.93
C ARG A 37 6.23 -8.20 13.23
N LYS A 38 7.43 -8.66 13.60
CA LYS A 38 8.09 -8.27 14.86
C LYS A 38 8.25 -6.75 14.96
N ARG A 39 8.78 -6.11 13.91
CA ARG A 39 8.98 -4.65 13.87
C ARG A 39 7.67 -3.88 13.91
N ILE A 40 6.66 -4.34 13.17
CA ILE A 40 5.36 -3.66 13.13
C ILE A 40 4.67 -3.76 14.49
N VAL A 41 4.67 -4.94 15.12
CA VAL A 41 4.10 -5.16 16.47
C VAL A 41 4.75 -4.24 17.49
N GLU A 42 6.08 -4.14 17.47
CA GLU A 42 6.86 -3.27 18.36
C GLU A 42 6.55 -1.78 18.13
N ALA A 43 6.54 -1.31 16.88
CA ALA A 43 6.28 0.09 16.54
C ALA A 43 4.81 0.50 16.73
N TRP A 44 3.88 -0.42 16.48
CA TRP A 44 2.44 -0.21 16.69
C TRP A 44 2.07 -0.24 18.17
N GLY A 45 2.90 -0.88 19.02
CA GLY A 45 2.65 -0.95 20.46
C GLY A 45 1.53 -1.91 20.84
N VAL A 46 1.28 -2.94 20.02
CA VAL A 46 0.23 -3.95 20.26
C VAL A 46 0.85 -5.31 20.59
N SER A 47 0.07 -6.22 21.14
CA SER A 47 0.52 -7.60 21.32
C SER A 47 0.55 -8.35 19.97
N ALA A 48 1.38 -9.39 19.87
CA ALA A 48 1.45 -10.24 18.69
C ALA A 48 0.08 -10.88 18.35
N ARG A 49 -0.71 -11.22 19.38
CA ARG A 49 -2.08 -11.72 19.24
C ARG A 49 -3.02 -10.65 18.70
N THR A 50 -2.93 -9.43 19.23
CA THR A 50 -3.73 -8.29 18.76
C THR A 50 -3.45 -8.04 17.28
N TYR A 51 -2.17 -8.01 16.88
CA TYR A 51 -1.77 -7.88 15.48
C TYR A 51 -2.43 -8.96 14.60
N ASP A 52 -2.38 -10.24 14.99
CA ASP A 52 -2.97 -11.33 14.20
C ASP A 52 -4.50 -11.23 14.12
N THR A 53 -5.15 -10.74 15.17
CA THR A 53 -6.59 -10.47 15.17
C THR A 53 -6.92 -9.31 14.25
N ARG A 54 -6.21 -8.18 14.34
CA ARG A 54 -6.46 -7.01 13.50
C ARG A 54 -6.16 -7.27 12.02
N LYS A 55 -5.10 -8.05 11.74
CA LYS A 55 -4.76 -8.45 10.36
C LYS A 55 -5.88 -9.31 9.72
N ARG A 56 -6.56 -10.14 10.51
CA ARG A 56 -7.65 -11.01 10.01
C ARG A 56 -9.03 -10.36 10.02
N SER A 57 -9.26 -9.46 10.98
CA SER A 57 -10.55 -8.77 11.16
C SER A 57 -10.30 -7.28 11.36
N PRO A 58 -9.95 -6.56 10.27
CA PRO A 58 -9.52 -5.15 10.31
C PRO A 58 -10.62 -4.21 10.81
N GLY A 59 -11.90 -4.57 10.62
CA GLY A 59 -13.04 -3.82 11.17
C GLY A 59 -13.10 -3.75 12.70
N THR A 60 -12.31 -4.58 13.40
CA THR A 60 -12.24 -4.55 14.87
C THR A 60 -11.25 -3.51 15.40
N CYS A 61 -10.41 -2.92 14.54
CA CYS A 61 -9.43 -1.90 14.93
C CYS A 61 -10.12 -0.66 15.52
N THR A 62 -9.64 -0.20 16.66
CA THR A 62 -10.05 1.10 17.22
C THR A 62 -9.45 2.23 16.40
N ILE A 63 -10.08 3.42 16.46
CA ILE A 63 -9.57 4.62 15.79
C ILE A 63 -8.13 4.92 16.22
N GLY A 64 -7.83 4.85 17.52
CA GLY A 64 -6.47 5.09 18.03
C GLY A 64 -5.44 4.10 17.51
N GLU A 65 -5.80 2.81 17.38
CA GLU A 65 -4.93 1.81 16.76
C GLU A 65 -4.65 2.16 15.29
N LEU A 66 -5.66 2.59 14.53
CA LEU A 66 -5.48 2.96 13.12
C LEU A 66 -4.63 4.22 12.95
N GLN A 67 -4.82 5.24 13.79
CA GLN A 67 -3.99 6.46 13.75
C GLN A 67 -2.53 6.16 14.06
N GLN A 68 -2.27 5.33 15.08
CA GLN A 68 -0.91 4.91 15.39
C GLN A 68 -0.33 4.06 14.24
N LEU A 69 -1.13 3.17 13.65
CA LEU A 69 -0.68 2.34 12.55
C LEU A 69 -0.35 3.18 11.30
N ALA A 70 -1.14 4.20 10.97
CA ALA A 70 -0.85 5.10 9.85
C ALA A 70 0.55 5.75 9.98
N ARG A 71 0.92 6.15 11.21
CA ARG A 71 2.26 6.68 11.52
C ARG A 71 3.35 5.64 11.34
N VAL A 72 3.12 4.40 11.78
CA VAL A 72 4.07 3.28 11.64
C VAL A 72 4.29 2.90 10.18
N LEU A 73 3.23 2.90 9.37
CA LEU A 73 3.28 2.54 7.96
C LEU A 73 3.67 3.72 7.05
N HIS A 74 3.80 4.93 7.61
CA HIS A 74 4.04 6.17 6.86
C HIS A 74 3.00 6.41 5.74
N VAL A 75 1.74 6.10 6.01
CA VAL A 75 0.61 6.34 5.10
C VAL A 75 -0.34 7.39 5.69
N SER A 76 -1.20 7.97 4.85
CA SER A 76 -2.20 8.90 5.36
C SER A 76 -3.26 8.19 6.20
N GLU A 77 -3.76 8.84 7.25
CA GLU A 77 -4.86 8.30 8.06
C GLU A 77 -6.10 8.04 7.18
N GLU A 78 -6.40 8.95 6.26
CA GLU A 78 -7.54 8.84 5.35
C GLU A 78 -7.45 7.58 4.47
N GLU A 79 -6.29 7.32 3.86
CA GLU A 79 -6.07 6.15 3.02
C GLU A 79 -6.18 4.85 3.82
N LEU A 80 -5.55 4.78 4.99
CA LEU A 80 -5.64 3.59 5.84
C LEU A 80 -7.08 3.33 6.30
N PHE A 81 -7.82 4.38 6.66
CA PHE A 81 -9.21 4.27 7.09
C PHE A 81 -10.12 3.89 5.92
N ALA A 82 -9.82 4.35 4.71
CA ALA A 82 -10.53 3.95 3.51
C ALA A 82 -10.34 2.46 3.23
N VAL A 83 -9.10 1.96 3.28
CA VAL A 83 -8.79 0.53 3.09
C VAL A 83 -9.52 -0.33 4.13
N VAL A 84 -9.37 0.00 5.41
CA VAL A 84 -9.98 -0.78 6.50
C VAL A 84 -11.51 -0.77 6.42
N ARG A 85 -12.13 0.36 6.08
CA ARG A 85 -13.60 0.43 5.90
C ARG A 85 -14.07 -0.34 4.67
N ALA A 86 -13.36 -0.26 3.55
CA ALA A 86 -13.71 -0.98 2.34
C ALA A 86 -13.60 -2.50 2.56
N GLU A 87 -12.54 -2.95 3.25
CA GLU A 87 -12.33 -4.35 3.58
C GLU A 87 -13.39 -4.86 4.57
N ALA A 88 -13.68 -4.11 5.64
CA ALA A 88 -14.71 -4.48 6.62
C ALA A 88 -16.14 -4.50 6.04
N ALA A 89 -16.41 -3.78 4.95
CA ALA A 89 -17.70 -3.82 4.26
C ALA A 89 -17.82 -5.02 3.29
N ALA A 90 -16.71 -5.68 2.96
CA ALA A 90 -16.67 -6.83 2.08
C ALA A 90 -16.66 -8.18 2.84
N GLU A 91 -16.54 -8.15 4.17
CA GLU A 91 -16.58 -9.29 5.11
C GLU A 91 -18.02 -9.66 5.49
#